data_AF-A0A0D3I5Z3-F1
#
_entry.id   AF-A0A0D3I5Z3-F1
#
_cell.length_a   1.000
_cell.length_b   1.000
_cell.length_c   1.000
_cell.angle_alpha   90.00
_cell.angle_beta   90.00
_cell.angle_gamma   90.00
#
_symmetry.space_group_name_H-M   'P 1'
#
loop_
_entity.id
_entity.type
_entity.pdbx_description
1 polymer ?
#
loop_
_entity_poly.entity_id
_entity_poly.type
_entity_poly.pdbx_seq_one_letter_code
_entity_poly.pdbx_strand_id
1 'polypeptide(L)'
;MLRVSALFAALATCYGWHTIAHTLISQVAQLSLTESEKKTLSMLLDDWQPFFPNTSDLTTAAVWLDTAKCDRDEQDCKFASGDHRLYAGAVADRKFSSWHYADVPINPDGVELSEEEQDIYAEDHIVWALGETLYSLGTSTNLWSLNLNLRYMLHLMGDIHQPLHAAGMYAKPGN
;
A
#
# COMPACT_ATOMS: atom_id res chain seq x y z
N MET A 1 -24.34 -36.38 31.32
CA MET A 1 -24.65 -35.68 30.06
C MET A 1 -23.57 -34.63 29.85
N LEU A 2 -22.61 -34.88 28.95
CA LEU A 2 -21.49 -33.99 28.66
C LEU A 2 -21.95 -32.98 27.61
N ARG A 3 -22.03 -31.68 27.96
CA ARG A 3 -22.28 -30.62 26.97
C ARG A 3 -20.94 -30.19 26.39
N VAL A 4 -20.63 -30.66 25.18
CA VAL A 4 -19.56 -30.09 24.36
C VAL A 4 -20.13 -28.82 23.74
N SER A 5 -19.84 -27.67 24.34
CA SER A 5 -20.11 -26.38 23.70
C SER A 5 -19.04 -26.14 22.65
N ALA A 6 -19.36 -26.44 21.39
CA ALA A 6 -18.54 -26.03 20.25
C ALA A 6 -18.72 -24.51 20.06
N LEU A 7 -17.74 -23.73 20.53
CA LEU A 7 -17.62 -22.34 20.14
C LEU A 7 -17.13 -22.34 18.69
N PHE A 8 -18.05 -22.21 17.73
CA PHE A 8 -17.68 -21.86 16.37
C PHE A 8 -17.15 -20.43 16.41
N ALA A 9 -15.83 -20.27 16.48
CA ALA A 9 -15.20 -19.00 16.15
C ALA A 9 -15.60 -18.67 14.71
N ALA A 10 -16.42 -17.63 14.53
CA ALA A 10 -16.68 -17.10 13.21
C ALA A 10 -15.35 -16.58 12.69
N LEU A 11 -14.69 -17.36 11.82
CA LEU A 11 -13.56 -16.89 11.04
C LEU A 11 -14.08 -15.75 10.17
N ALA A 12 -13.95 -14.52 10.64
CA ALA A 12 -14.19 -13.36 9.81
C ALA A 12 -13.18 -13.43 8.68
N THR A 13 -13.66 -13.62 7.45
CA THR A 13 -12.81 -13.52 6.27
C THR A 13 -12.31 -12.09 6.18
N CYS A 14 -11.06 -11.84 6.54
CA CYS A 14 -10.40 -10.58 6.26
C CYS A 14 -10.00 -10.59 4.79
N TYR A 15 -10.54 -9.66 4.00
CA TYR A 15 -10.10 -9.47 2.63
C TYR A 15 -8.87 -8.56 2.64
N GLY A 16 -7.75 -9.09 2.17
CA GLY A 16 -6.56 -8.29 1.86
C GLY A 16 -6.88 -7.29 0.76
N TRP A 17 -6.32 -6.09 0.85
CA TRP A 17 -6.43 -5.13 -0.24
C TRP A 17 -5.37 -5.53 -1.26
N HIS A 18 -5.84 -5.74 -2.48
CA HIS A 18 -4.99 -6.01 -3.64
C HIS A 18 -5.42 -5.03 -4.74
N THR A 19 -5.00 -5.27 -5.98
CA THR A 19 -5.31 -4.44 -7.16
C THR A 19 -6.74 -3.91 -7.22
N ILE A 20 -7.74 -4.76 -6.96
CA ILE A 20 -9.17 -4.38 -7.05
C ILE A 20 -9.53 -3.31 -6.01
N ALA A 21 -8.99 -3.41 -4.81
CA ALA A 21 -9.38 -2.54 -3.71
C ALA A 21 -8.74 -1.14 -3.85
N HIS A 22 -7.46 -1.06 -4.26
CA HIS A 22 -6.81 0.22 -4.60
C HIS A 22 -7.48 0.92 -5.77
N THR A 23 -7.79 0.19 -6.85
CA THR A 23 -8.51 0.75 -8.01
C THR A 23 -9.91 1.22 -7.63
N LEU A 24 -10.62 0.50 -6.74
CA LEU A 24 -11.93 0.90 -6.24
C LEU A 24 -11.86 2.19 -5.40
N ILE A 25 -10.93 2.28 -4.43
CA ILE A 25 -10.74 3.52 -3.65
C ILE A 25 -10.47 4.69 -4.58
N SER A 26 -9.58 4.51 -5.57
CA SER A 26 -9.27 5.60 -6.48
C SER A 26 -10.47 6.03 -7.33
N GLN A 27 -11.31 5.09 -7.77
CA GLN A 27 -12.58 5.41 -8.44
C GLN A 27 -13.56 6.15 -7.52
N VAL A 28 -13.66 5.76 -6.26
CA VAL A 28 -14.50 6.45 -5.27
C VAL A 28 -13.99 7.87 -5.02
N ALA A 29 -12.67 8.06 -4.91
CA ALA A 29 -12.07 9.38 -4.75
C ALA A 29 -12.43 10.32 -5.91
N GLN A 30 -12.48 9.81 -7.14
CA GLN A 30 -12.89 10.58 -8.32
C GLN A 30 -14.32 11.12 -8.24
N LEU A 31 -15.22 10.52 -7.44
CA LEU A 31 -16.58 11.04 -7.25
C LEU A 31 -16.59 12.39 -6.52
N SER A 32 -15.51 12.73 -5.82
CA SER A 32 -15.36 13.99 -5.10
C SER A 32 -14.67 15.08 -5.94
N LEU A 33 -14.28 14.78 -7.18
CA LEU A 33 -13.56 15.69 -8.07
C LEU A 33 -14.46 16.27 -9.16
N THR A 34 -14.20 17.52 -9.52
CA THR A 34 -14.76 18.14 -10.73
C THR A 34 -14.12 17.56 -11.99
N GLU A 35 -14.80 17.73 -13.14
CA GLU A 35 -14.26 17.29 -14.43
C GLU A 35 -12.94 17.99 -14.80
N SER A 36 -12.77 19.25 -14.39
CA SER A 36 -11.51 19.96 -14.61
C SER A 36 -10.37 19.38 -13.78
N GLU A 37 -10.61 19.02 -12.52
CA GLU A 37 -9.60 18.41 -11.66
C GLU A 37 -9.23 17.02 -12.16
N LYS A 38 -10.21 16.19 -12.53
CA LYS A 38 -9.96 14.88 -13.16
C LYS A 38 -9.09 15.03 -14.40
N LYS A 39 -9.39 15.99 -15.28
CA LYS A 39 -8.59 16.23 -16.48
C LYS A 39 -7.13 16.59 -16.14
N THR A 40 -6.93 17.50 -15.18
CA THR A 40 -5.58 17.90 -14.74
C THR A 40 -4.79 16.72 -14.19
N LEU A 41 -5.39 15.93 -13.30
CA LEU A 41 -4.71 14.79 -12.68
C LEU A 41 -4.46 13.66 -13.69
N SER A 42 -5.41 13.39 -14.59
CA SER A 42 -5.20 12.43 -15.69
C SER A 42 -4.06 12.85 -16.60
N MET A 43 -3.99 14.12 -17.01
CA MET A 43 -2.88 14.63 -17.82
C MET A 43 -1.53 14.51 -17.10
N LEU A 44 -1.51 14.77 -15.79
CA LEU A 44 -0.30 14.60 -14.98
C LEU A 44 0.17 13.16 -14.96
N LEU A 45 -0.73 12.20 -14.70
CA LEU A 45 -0.40 10.77 -14.60
C LEU A 45 -0.02 10.14 -15.95
N ASP A 46 -0.70 10.55 -17.03
CA ASP A 46 -0.55 10.00 -18.39
C ASP A 46 0.86 10.19 -18.96
N ASP A 47 1.59 11.22 -18.51
CA ASP A 47 2.99 11.49 -18.87
C ASP A 47 3.91 10.27 -18.68
N TRP A 48 3.54 9.37 -17.76
CA TRP A 48 4.31 8.18 -17.43
C TRP A 48 3.84 6.92 -18.16
N GLN A 49 2.77 6.97 -18.98
CA GLN A 49 2.30 5.82 -19.77
C GLN A 49 3.41 5.13 -20.59
N PRO A 50 4.35 5.84 -21.25
CA PRO A 50 5.42 5.18 -22.02
C PRO A 50 6.36 4.33 -21.16
N PHE A 51 6.49 4.65 -19.88
CA PHE A 51 7.39 3.97 -18.94
C PHE A 51 6.66 2.95 -18.07
N PHE A 52 5.41 3.22 -17.73
CA PHE A 52 4.58 2.41 -16.84
C PHE A 52 3.18 2.26 -17.45
N PRO A 53 3.05 1.46 -18.53
CA PRO A 53 1.76 1.24 -19.18
C PRO A 53 0.78 0.56 -18.21
N ASN A 54 -0.52 0.86 -18.38
CA ASN A 54 -1.62 0.30 -17.58
C ASN A 54 -1.61 0.67 -16.08
N THR A 55 -0.72 1.55 -15.64
CA THR A 55 -0.67 2.08 -14.26
C THR A 55 -0.56 3.60 -14.26
N SER A 56 -1.00 4.27 -15.31
CA SER A 56 -0.78 5.72 -15.51
C SER A 56 -2.07 6.48 -15.80
N ASP A 57 -3.21 5.95 -15.36
CA ASP A 57 -4.48 6.69 -15.27
C ASP A 57 -4.92 6.88 -13.81
N LEU A 58 -5.93 7.73 -13.58
CA LEU A 58 -6.42 8.04 -12.24
C LEU A 58 -6.82 6.80 -11.42
N THR A 59 -7.27 5.73 -12.05
CA THR A 59 -7.70 4.51 -11.38
C THR A 59 -6.53 3.56 -11.14
N THR A 60 -5.73 3.31 -12.18
CA THR A 60 -4.69 2.28 -12.18
C THR A 60 -3.37 2.75 -11.57
N ALA A 61 -3.12 4.06 -11.49
CA ALA A 61 -1.96 4.61 -10.80
C ALA A 61 -1.90 4.24 -9.32
N ALA A 62 -3.05 3.99 -8.69
CA ALA A 62 -3.13 3.52 -7.32
C ALA A 62 -2.51 2.12 -7.10
N VAL A 63 -2.14 1.38 -8.15
CA VAL A 63 -1.53 0.04 -8.06
C VAL A 63 -0.02 0.10 -8.33
N TRP A 64 0.48 1.23 -8.82
CA TRP A 64 1.87 1.34 -9.27
C TRP A 64 2.88 1.06 -8.15
N LEU A 65 2.62 1.51 -6.92
CA LEU A 65 3.57 1.37 -5.80
C LEU A 65 3.79 -0.09 -5.41
N ASP A 66 2.75 -0.94 -5.45
CA ASP A 66 2.88 -2.39 -5.28
C ASP A 66 3.82 -3.03 -6.31
N THR A 67 3.84 -2.48 -7.53
CA THR A 67 4.79 -2.94 -8.56
C THR A 67 6.17 -2.36 -8.34
N ALA A 68 6.26 -1.10 -7.89
CA ALA A 68 7.51 -0.41 -7.68
C ALA A 68 8.30 -0.92 -6.46
N LYS A 69 7.65 -1.47 -5.44
CA LYS A 69 8.36 -2.11 -4.30
C LYS A 69 9.06 -3.42 -4.67
N CYS A 70 8.71 -4.01 -5.82
CA CYS A 70 9.10 -5.36 -6.15
C CYS A 70 10.53 -5.46 -6.73
N ASP A 71 11.47 -5.98 -5.95
CA ASP A 71 12.78 -6.41 -6.46
C ASP A 71 12.66 -7.75 -7.20
N ARG A 72 13.39 -7.93 -8.31
CA ARG A 72 13.25 -9.09 -9.22
C ARG A 72 13.51 -10.45 -8.55
N ASP A 73 14.20 -10.43 -7.41
CA ASP A 73 14.65 -11.61 -6.67
C ASP A 73 13.75 -11.96 -5.46
N GLU A 74 12.74 -11.15 -5.13
CA GLU A 74 11.85 -11.42 -3.99
C GLU A 74 10.69 -12.37 -4.34
N GLN A 75 10.46 -13.35 -3.46
CA GLN A 75 9.45 -14.41 -3.59
C GLN A 75 8.03 -13.84 -3.73
N ASP A 76 7.75 -12.68 -3.12
CA ASP A 76 6.44 -12.03 -3.08
C ASP A 76 6.04 -11.37 -4.42
N CYS A 77 7.02 -11.11 -5.28
CA CYS A 77 6.81 -10.57 -6.62
C CYS A 77 6.35 -11.63 -7.64
N LYS A 78 6.12 -12.87 -7.18
CA LYS A 78 5.56 -13.94 -8.00
C LYS A 78 4.07 -13.73 -8.32
N PHE A 79 3.37 -12.91 -7.52
CA PHE A 79 1.93 -12.65 -7.63
C PHE A 79 1.55 -11.37 -8.38
N ALA A 80 2.52 -10.57 -8.82
CA ALA A 80 2.26 -9.50 -9.78
C ALA A 80 1.80 -10.14 -11.10
N SER A 81 0.48 -10.32 -11.25
CA SER A 81 -0.13 -10.93 -12.42
C SER A 81 0.03 -10.00 -13.63
N GLY A 82 0.50 -10.56 -14.75
CA GLY A 82 0.64 -9.86 -16.03
C GLY A 82 2.00 -9.17 -16.23
N ASP A 83 2.07 -8.31 -17.26
CA ASP A 83 3.24 -7.57 -17.76
C ASP A 83 3.99 -6.73 -16.70
N HIS A 84 3.49 -6.65 -15.46
CA HIS A 84 4.11 -5.95 -14.32
C HIS A 84 5.53 -6.42 -13.96
N ARG A 85 5.89 -7.68 -14.28
CA ARG A 85 7.27 -8.17 -14.08
C ARG A 85 8.31 -7.43 -14.92
N LEU A 86 7.93 -6.81 -16.04
CA LEU A 86 8.87 -6.08 -16.89
C LEU A 86 9.39 -4.78 -16.23
N TYR A 87 8.60 -4.18 -15.33
CA TYR A 87 8.86 -2.85 -14.78
C TYR A 87 9.28 -2.86 -13.31
N ALA A 88 8.93 -3.91 -12.56
CA ALA A 88 9.24 -4.09 -11.14
C ALA A 88 10.73 -3.80 -10.81
N GLY A 89 11.67 -4.32 -11.60
CA GLY A 89 13.10 -4.13 -11.34
C GLY A 89 13.73 -2.82 -11.82
N ALA A 90 13.01 -1.96 -12.54
CA ALA A 90 13.60 -0.70 -13.05
C ALA A 90 13.58 0.43 -12.02
N VAL A 91 12.65 0.36 -11.06
CA VAL A 91 12.44 1.35 -10.00
C VAL A 91 12.31 0.71 -8.62
N ALA A 92 12.70 -0.56 -8.49
CA ALA A 92 12.69 -1.29 -7.23
C ALA A 92 13.45 -0.51 -6.16
N ASP A 93 12.74 -0.12 -5.10
CA ASP A 93 13.32 0.42 -3.88
C ASP A 93 12.76 -0.35 -2.69
N ARG A 94 13.64 -0.98 -1.92
CA ARG A 94 13.28 -1.72 -0.70
C ARG A 94 12.59 -0.82 0.32
N LYS A 95 12.85 0.49 0.29
CA LYS A 95 12.15 1.48 1.12
C LYS A 95 10.65 1.53 0.83
N PHE A 96 10.21 1.21 -0.38
CA PHE A 96 8.79 1.19 -0.68
C PHE A 96 8.06 0.07 0.06
N SER A 97 8.74 -1.05 0.38
CA SER A 97 8.14 -2.14 1.13
C SER A 97 7.66 -1.70 2.52
N SER A 98 8.48 -0.95 3.28
CA SER A 98 8.10 -0.46 4.61
C SER A 98 6.98 0.59 4.56
N TRP A 99 6.87 1.34 3.46
CA TRP A 99 5.86 2.40 3.31
C TRP A 99 4.43 1.88 3.18
N HIS A 100 4.22 0.59 2.90
CA HIS A 100 2.88 0.01 2.83
C HIS A 100 2.24 -0.26 4.20
N TYR A 101 3.03 -0.20 5.28
CA TYR A 101 2.63 -0.71 6.60
C TYR A 101 2.89 0.29 7.73
N ALA A 102 2.20 0.10 8.84
CA ALA A 102 2.54 0.59 10.18
C ALA A 102 2.28 -0.56 11.16
N ASP A 103 3.29 -1.41 11.37
CA ASP A 103 3.12 -2.66 12.12
C ASP A 103 3.02 -2.42 13.64
N VAL A 104 1.87 -1.92 14.08
CA VAL A 104 1.60 -1.77 15.51
C VAL A 104 1.61 -3.15 16.15
N PRO A 105 2.49 -3.41 17.15
CA PRO A 105 2.65 -4.74 17.70
C PRO A 105 1.42 -5.17 18.51
N ILE A 106 0.84 -6.31 18.13
CA ILE A 106 -0.22 -7.01 18.85
C ILE A 106 0.39 -8.27 19.47
N ASN A 107 0.57 -8.25 20.79
CA ASN A 107 1.27 -9.30 21.54
C ASN A 107 0.39 -9.88 22.67
N PRO A 108 -0.64 -10.70 22.34
CA PRO A 108 -1.57 -11.23 23.34
C PRO A 108 -0.93 -12.27 24.27
N ASP A 109 0.14 -12.94 23.82
CA ASP A 109 0.82 -14.01 24.57
C ASP A 109 1.99 -13.50 25.44
N GLY A 110 2.28 -12.20 25.39
CA GLY A 110 3.40 -11.59 26.10
C GLY A 110 4.74 -12.20 25.72
N VAL A 111 4.95 -12.52 24.43
CA VAL A 111 6.26 -12.97 23.95
C VAL A 111 7.27 -11.84 24.10
N GLU A 112 8.53 -12.20 24.37
CA GLU A 112 9.60 -11.21 24.45
C GLU A 112 9.84 -10.61 23.06
N LEU A 113 9.79 -9.29 22.97
CA LEU A 113 10.06 -8.52 21.74
C LEU A 113 11.37 -7.77 21.91
N SER A 114 12.15 -7.67 20.83
CA SER A 114 13.29 -6.75 20.75
C SER A 114 12.85 -5.28 20.87
N GLU A 115 13.81 -4.37 21.07
CA GLU A 115 13.52 -2.93 21.08
C GLU A 115 12.95 -2.46 19.72
N GLU A 116 13.46 -3.02 18.62
CA GLU A 116 13.02 -2.72 17.26
C GLU A 116 11.58 -3.18 17.01
N GLU A 117 11.21 -4.39 17.44
CA GLU A 117 9.83 -4.92 17.31
C GLU A 117 8.80 -4.16 18.17
N GLN A 118 9.26 -3.40 19.17
CA GLN A 118 8.39 -2.55 19.99
C GLN A 118 8.24 -1.14 19.41
N ASP A 119 9.19 -0.69 18.59
CA ASP A 119 9.23 0.67 18.07
C ASP A 119 8.73 0.74 16.63
N ILE A 120 7.47 1.16 16.47
CA ILE A 120 6.85 1.36 15.16
C ILE A 120 7.55 2.42 14.30
N TYR A 121 8.45 3.21 14.88
CA TYR A 121 9.22 4.25 14.20
C TYR A 121 10.67 3.84 13.94
N ALA A 122 11.04 2.57 14.14
CA ALA A 122 12.38 2.07 13.83
C ALA A 122 12.75 2.23 12.34
N GLU A 123 11.75 2.24 11.46
CA GLU A 123 11.90 2.50 10.02
C GLU A 123 10.88 3.54 9.51
N ASP A 124 11.18 4.16 8.36
CA ASP A 124 10.24 5.02 7.65
C ASP A 124 9.02 4.18 7.21
N HIS A 125 7.87 4.40 7.85
CA HIS A 125 6.65 3.64 7.63
C HIS A 125 5.54 4.50 6.97
N ILE A 126 4.36 3.93 6.72
CA ILE A 126 3.29 4.58 5.94
C ILE A 126 2.91 6.00 6.39
N VAL A 127 2.92 6.29 7.69
CA VAL A 127 2.56 7.61 8.22
C VAL A 127 3.61 8.66 7.85
N TRP A 128 4.90 8.30 7.95
CA TRP A 128 5.99 9.15 7.52
C TRP A 128 5.93 9.38 6.01
N ALA A 129 5.77 8.32 5.22
CA ALA A 129 5.71 8.38 3.76
C ALA A 129 4.55 9.26 3.27
N LEU A 130 3.38 9.17 3.91
CA LEU A 130 2.24 10.04 3.64
C LEU A 130 2.52 11.50 3.99
N GLY A 131 3.19 11.77 5.11
CA GLY A 131 3.62 13.12 5.49
C GLY A 131 4.49 13.76 4.42
N GLU A 132 5.53 13.06 3.97
CA GLU A 132 6.44 13.51 2.92
C GLU A 132 5.74 13.67 1.56
N THR A 133 4.82 12.75 1.26
CA THR A 133 4.01 12.80 0.03
C THR A 133 3.14 14.06 -0.01
N LEU A 134 2.40 14.34 1.07
CA LEU A 134 1.53 15.52 1.17
C LEU A 134 2.34 16.82 1.16
N TYR A 135 3.47 16.84 1.86
CA TYR A 135 4.39 17.98 1.83
C TYR A 135 4.89 18.26 0.40
N SER A 136 5.32 17.21 -0.32
CA SER A 136 5.80 17.33 -1.70
C SER A 136 4.70 17.79 -2.67
N LEU A 137 3.48 17.26 -2.54
CA LEU A 137 2.33 17.71 -3.35
C LEU A 137 1.98 19.18 -3.10
N GLY A 138 2.15 19.67 -1.86
CA GLY A 138 1.86 21.05 -1.48
C GLY A 138 2.94 22.07 -1.87
N THR A 139 4.16 21.62 -2.16
CA THR A 139 5.33 22.50 -2.33
C THR A 139 6.02 22.38 -3.68
N SER A 140 5.92 21.24 -4.34
CA SER A 140 6.60 20.98 -5.61
C SER A 140 5.91 21.68 -6.78
N THR A 141 6.72 22.22 -7.69
CA THR A 141 6.27 22.73 -9.01
C THR A 141 6.78 21.85 -10.16
N ASN A 142 7.53 20.80 -9.85
CA ASN A 142 8.10 19.88 -10.82
C ASN A 142 7.07 18.78 -11.16
N LEU A 143 6.72 18.64 -12.44
CA LEU A 143 5.70 17.69 -12.89
C LEU A 143 6.04 16.23 -12.59
N TRP A 144 7.32 15.85 -12.70
CA TRP A 144 7.76 14.49 -12.36
C TRP A 144 7.54 14.20 -10.87
N SER A 145 7.90 15.15 -10.00
CA SER A 145 7.69 15.05 -8.55
C SER A 145 6.20 15.02 -8.18
N LEU A 146 5.37 15.85 -8.83
CA LEU A 146 3.92 15.83 -8.62
C LEU A 146 3.29 14.51 -9.08
N ASN A 147 3.71 13.96 -10.22
CA ASN A 147 3.24 12.66 -10.71
C ASN A 147 3.61 11.54 -9.72
N LEU A 148 4.88 11.47 -9.31
CA LEU A 148 5.35 10.46 -8.37
C LEU A 148 4.59 10.51 -7.04
N ASN A 149 4.48 11.70 -6.44
CA ASN A 149 3.80 11.85 -5.16
C ASN A 149 2.28 11.65 -5.27
N LEU A 150 1.67 11.92 -6.42
CA LEU A 150 0.26 11.58 -6.64
C LEU A 150 0.06 10.06 -6.63
N ARG A 151 0.97 9.28 -7.22
CA ARG A 151 0.92 7.80 -7.15
C ARG A 151 1.05 7.29 -5.72
N TYR A 152 2.01 7.85 -4.96
CA TYR A 152 2.15 7.54 -3.54
C TYR A 152 0.87 7.84 -2.78
N MET A 153 0.29 9.03 -2.95
CA MET A 153 -0.93 9.43 -2.25
C MET A 153 -2.10 8.48 -2.56
N LEU A 154 -2.31 8.15 -3.84
CA LEU A 154 -3.39 7.24 -4.26
C LEU A 154 -3.22 5.84 -3.66
N HIS A 155 -1.99 5.33 -3.57
CA HIS A 155 -1.73 4.00 -3.05
C HIS A 155 -1.79 3.95 -1.53
N LEU A 156 -1.00 4.80 -0.86
CA LEU A 156 -0.82 4.81 0.59
C LEU A 156 -2.12 5.15 1.33
N MET A 157 -3.03 5.92 0.72
CA MET A 157 -4.38 6.10 1.26
C MET A 157 -5.22 4.83 1.27
N GLY A 158 -5.01 3.92 0.32
CA GLY A 158 -5.63 2.61 0.38
C GLY A 158 -5.06 1.78 1.53
N ASP A 159 -3.74 1.69 1.60
CA ASP A 159 -3.04 0.86 2.58
C ASP A 159 -3.32 1.26 4.02
N ILE A 160 -3.28 2.56 4.34
CA ILE A 160 -3.47 3.00 5.73
C ILE A 160 -4.90 2.72 6.23
N HIS A 161 -5.86 2.52 5.33
CA HIS A 161 -7.23 2.14 5.68
C HIS A 161 -7.43 0.61 5.69
N GLN A 162 -6.38 -0.17 5.41
CA GLN A 162 -6.40 -1.62 5.48
C GLN A 162 -5.97 -2.08 6.89
N PRO A 163 -6.84 -2.77 7.67
CA PRO A 163 -6.53 -3.04 9.08
C PRO A 163 -5.30 -3.93 9.35
N LEU A 164 -5.01 -4.90 8.47
CA LEU A 164 -3.82 -5.76 8.56
C LEU A 164 -2.53 -5.05 8.10
N HIS A 165 -2.60 -3.89 7.44
CA HIS A 165 -1.44 -3.06 7.13
C HIS A 165 -1.02 -2.22 8.34
N ALA A 166 -1.85 -2.19 9.38
CA ALA A 166 -1.64 -1.42 10.60
C ALA A 166 -1.31 -2.31 11.82
N ALA A 167 -1.00 -3.59 11.63
CA ALA A 167 -0.89 -4.56 12.72
C ALA A 167 0.16 -5.64 12.47
N GLY A 168 1.13 -5.77 13.39
CA GLY A 168 2.08 -6.87 13.45
C GLY A 168 1.72 -7.84 14.58
N MET A 169 1.42 -9.11 14.27
CA MET A 169 1.02 -10.10 15.28
C MET A 169 2.22 -10.88 15.82
N TYR A 170 2.36 -10.89 17.14
CA TYR A 170 3.37 -11.65 17.88
C TYR A 170 2.68 -12.63 18.83
N ALA A 171 2.66 -13.90 18.45
CA ALA A 171 2.01 -14.96 19.21
C ALA A 171 2.86 -16.24 19.21
N LYS A 172 2.61 -17.12 20.17
CA LYS A 172 3.29 -18.41 20.24
C LYS A 172 2.83 -19.31 19.08
N PRO A 173 3.69 -20.21 18.58
CA PRO A 173 3.29 -21.16 17.54
C PRO A 173 2.06 -21.97 17.96
N GLY A 174 1.02 -21.99 17.14
CA GLY A 174 -0.19 -22.79 17.34
C GLY A 174 -1.43 -22.04 17.86
N ASN A 175 -1.34 -20.71 18.00
CA ASN A 175 -2.49 -19.80 18.20
C ASN A 175 -2.97 -19.19 16.88
#